data_AF-A0A0C1F248-F1
#
_entry.id   AF-A0A0C1F248-F1
#
_cell.length_a   1.000
_cell.length_b   1.000
_cell.length_c   1.000
_cell.angle_alpha   90.00
_cell.angle_beta   90.00
_cell.angle_gamma   90.00
#
_symmetry.space_group_name_H-M   'P 1'
#
loop_
_entity.id
_entity.type
_entity.pdbx_description
1 polymer ?
#
loop_
_entity_poly.entity_id
_entity_poly.type
_entity_poly.pdbx_seq_one_letter_code
_entity_poly.pdbx_strand_id
1 'polypeptide(L)'
;MIPFQLQRICTIMKPEEGNELEVEGVLNPAVTRGPDGKLYLFPRLVAKDNYSRIGIARVNFNKDGDPVDVERLGIALEPEMDYEKRPNGGGGCEDPRITYVEPVEHYIMTYTAYGPDGPRIAMARSKDLFTWERMGLINYTHYKPVDFNNVDDKDASFFPTELPSPHHHQSIAMLHRPLFAESIPDETVKLADNRKIDKQKESIWISYFNLREGKDTSLKDAKFTSHHCLAQPIYPWENLKIGGGAPPVLTKHGWLMVYHGVQNDKDSTKDNPKFCYSAGVMILSKKRPQKILYRSAEPILVPDLAAEKIGIVGNVVFPTGTDRRDDIGQPNRIDVYYGMADDRIGVAKMEIPENLPEN
;
A
#
# COMPACT_ATOMS: atom_id res chain seq x y z
N MET A 1 -7.16 7.52 27.95
CA MET A 1 -6.51 7.96 26.69
C MET A 1 -7.34 7.39 25.54
N ILE A 2 -7.59 8.14 24.47
CA ILE A 2 -8.37 7.62 23.33
C ILE A 2 -7.39 6.83 22.44
N PRO A 3 -7.54 5.51 22.27
CA PRO A 3 -6.70 4.74 21.36
C PRO A 3 -6.98 5.15 19.92
N PHE A 4 -6.03 4.88 19.01
CA PHE A 4 -6.33 4.96 17.58
C PHE A 4 -7.49 4.01 17.25
N GLN A 5 -8.53 4.53 16.63
CA GLN A 5 -9.69 3.75 16.22
C GLN A 5 -10.25 4.33 14.93
N LEU A 6 -10.52 3.47 13.95
CA LEU A 6 -11.17 3.88 12.70
C LEU A 6 -12.69 3.78 12.83
N GLN A 7 -13.36 4.87 12.47
CA GLN A 7 -14.81 4.97 12.38
C GLN A 7 -15.22 5.02 10.91
N ARG A 8 -15.99 4.03 10.46
CA ARG A 8 -16.44 3.93 9.06
C ARG A 8 -17.31 5.13 8.69
N ILE A 9 -17.08 5.68 7.51
CA ILE A 9 -17.85 6.77 6.92
C ILE A 9 -18.84 6.20 5.91
N CYS A 10 -18.33 5.58 4.84
CA CYS A 10 -19.15 5.05 3.75
C CYS A 10 -18.39 3.99 2.93
N THR A 11 -19.12 3.31 2.05
CA THR A 11 -18.55 2.67 0.86
C THR A 11 -18.49 3.72 -0.24
N ILE A 12 -17.29 4.05 -0.71
CA ILE A 12 -17.07 5.18 -1.61
C ILE A 12 -17.13 4.79 -3.08
N MET A 13 -16.77 3.54 -3.40
CA MET A 13 -16.71 3.05 -4.77
C MET A 13 -17.03 1.56 -4.79
N LYS A 14 -17.85 1.14 -5.76
CA LYS A 14 -18.22 -0.25 -6.04
C LYS A 14 -18.15 -0.49 -7.55
N PRO A 15 -18.02 -1.75 -8.00
CA PRO A 15 -18.13 -2.08 -9.41
C PRO A 15 -19.46 -1.60 -10.00
N GLU A 16 -19.41 -1.03 -11.19
CA GLU A 16 -20.55 -0.67 -12.02
C GLU A 16 -21.06 -1.91 -12.74
N GLU A 17 -22.38 -2.10 -12.68
CA GLU A 17 -23.02 -3.21 -13.37
C GLU A 17 -22.76 -3.13 -14.88
N GLY A 18 -22.28 -4.22 -15.46
CA GLY A 18 -21.95 -4.30 -16.89
C GLY A 18 -20.60 -3.70 -17.29
N ASN A 19 -19.81 -3.16 -16.35
CA ASN A 19 -18.47 -2.66 -16.66
C ASN A 19 -17.44 -3.80 -16.64
N GLU A 20 -17.03 -4.26 -17.82
CA GLU A 20 -16.07 -5.37 -17.99
C GLU A 20 -14.70 -5.08 -17.37
N LEU A 21 -14.34 -3.81 -17.16
CA LEU A 21 -13.02 -3.43 -16.66
C LEU A 21 -12.86 -3.65 -15.15
N GLU A 22 -13.96 -3.89 -14.44
CA GLU A 22 -14.02 -4.00 -12.98
C GLU A 22 -15.00 -5.08 -12.50
N VAL A 23 -15.33 -6.03 -13.37
CA VAL A 23 -16.31 -7.09 -13.10
C VAL A 23 -15.91 -7.99 -11.91
N GLU A 24 -14.62 -8.09 -11.60
CA GLU A 24 -14.09 -8.82 -10.44
C GLU A 24 -13.76 -7.91 -9.24
N GLY A 25 -13.92 -6.58 -9.38
CA GLY A 25 -13.80 -5.65 -8.25
C GLY A 25 -13.16 -4.29 -8.56
N VAL A 26 -13.37 -3.35 -7.63
CA VAL A 26 -12.64 -2.07 -7.54
C VAL A 26 -11.93 -2.00 -6.19
N LEU A 27 -10.61 -2.10 -6.19
CA LEU A 27 -9.84 -2.48 -5.01
C LEU A 27 -8.80 -1.42 -4.66
N ASN A 28 -8.37 -1.43 -3.39
CA ASN A 28 -7.02 -1.02 -2.95
C ASN A 28 -6.50 0.28 -3.57
N PRO A 29 -7.22 1.42 -3.44
CA PRO A 29 -6.87 2.63 -4.16
C PRO A 29 -5.64 3.31 -3.57
N ALA A 30 -4.81 3.93 -4.42
CA ALA A 30 -3.97 5.04 -3.97
C ALA A 30 -4.85 6.27 -3.72
N VAL A 31 -4.43 7.14 -2.81
CA VAL A 31 -5.10 8.40 -2.49
C VAL A 31 -4.07 9.52 -2.50
N THR A 32 -4.34 10.60 -3.21
CA THR A 32 -3.49 11.80 -3.17
C THR A 32 -4.26 13.05 -3.59
N ARG A 33 -3.82 14.22 -3.11
CA ARG A 33 -4.34 15.50 -3.58
C ARG A 33 -3.55 16.00 -4.78
N GLY A 34 -4.27 16.48 -5.79
CA GLY A 34 -3.69 17.07 -6.99
C GLY A 34 -3.21 18.50 -6.79
N PRO A 35 -2.51 19.08 -7.78
CA PRO A 35 -2.11 20.49 -7.75
C PRO A 35 -3.30 21.47 -7.67
N ASP A 36 -4.49 21.02 -8.04
CA ASP A 36 -5.76 21.75 -7.92
C ASP A 36 -6.40 21.67 -6.52
N GLY A 37 -5.74 20.99 -5.56
CA GLY A 37 -6.20 20.79 -4.19
C GLY A 37 -7.29 19.73 -4.02
N LYS A 38 -7.78 19.14 -5.12
CA LYS A 38 -8.83 18.11 -5.08
C LYS A 38 -8.24 16.75 -4.73
N LEU A 39 -9.06 15.89 -4.13
CA LEU A 39 -8.67 14.54 -3.77
C LEU A 39 -9.01 13.55 -4.88
N TYR A 40 -8.04 12.70 -5.23
CA TYR A 40 -8.17 11.68 -6.25
C TYR A 40 -7.92 10.28 -5.68
N LEU A 41 -8.70 9.31 -6.14
CA LEU A 41 -8.48 7.88 -5.95
C LEU A 41 -7.90 7.27 -7.21
N PHE A 42 -7.00 6.31 -7.02
CA PHE A 42 -6.45 5.47 -8.09
C PHE A 42 -6.75 4.02 -7.78
N PRO A 43 -7.99 3.55 -8.03
CA PRO A 43 -8.39 2.19 -7.72
C PRO A 43 -7.72 1.19 -8.65
N ARG A 44 -7.42 -0.01 -8.12
CA ARG A 44 -7.19 -1.19 -8.95
C ARG A 44 -8.54 -1.66 -9.49
N LEU A 45 -8.71 -1.61 -10.80
CA LEU A 45 -9.89 -2.15 -11.49
C LEU A 45 -9.56 -3.56 -11.97
N VAL A 46 -10.34 -4.55 -11.53
CA VAL A 46 -10.08 -5.96 -11.81
C VAL A 46 -11.09 -6.46 -12.83
N ALA A 47 -10.62 -6.67 -14.05
CA ALA A 47 -11.38 -7.36 -15.07
C ALA A 47 -11.28 -8.88 -14.88
N LYS A 48 -12.04 -9.61 -15.71
CA LYS A 48 -12.03 -11.07 -15.73
C LYS A 48 -10.61 -11.66 -15.74
N ASP A 49 -10.44 -12.79 -15.05
CA ASP A 49 -9.17 -13.54 -14.98
C ASP A 49 -8.06 -12.76 -14.23
N ASN A 50 -8.46 -11.95 -13.24
CA ASN A 50 -7.60 -11.06 -12.46
C ASN A 50 -6.76 -10.08 -13.31
N TYR A 51 -7.28 -9.65 -14.46
CA TYR A 51 -6.58 -8.68 -15.30
C TYR A 51 -6.74 -7.27 -14.74
N SER A 52 -5.66 -6.71 -14.19
CA SER A 52 -5.73 -5.50 -13.36
C SER A 52 -5.17 -4.26 -14.04
N ARG A 53 -5.85 -3.13 -13.87
CA ARG A 53 -5.41 -1.80 -14.30
C ARG A 53 -5.64 -0.77 -13.20
N ILE A 54 -5.06 0.41 -13.35
CA ILE A 54 -5.22 1.50 -12.38
C ILE A 54 -6.14 2.55 -12.97
N GLY A 55 -7.31 2.73 -12.37
CA GLY A 55 -8.25 3.80 -12.69
C GLY A 55 -7.84 5.14 -12.10
N ILE A 56 -8.60 6.18 -12.43
CA ILE A 56 -8.57 7.47 -11.74
C ILE A 56 -10.00 7.95 -11.49
N ALA A 57 -10.27 8.40 -10.27
CA ALA A 57 -11.56 8.96 -9.88
C ALA A 57 -11.36 10.15 -8.93
N ARG A 58 -12.23 11.17 -9.03
CA ARG A 58 -12.23 12.33 -8.13
C ARG A 58 -13.21 12.10 -6.99
N VAL A 59 -12.80 12.36 -5.76
CA VAL A 59 -13.67 12.23 -4.58
C VAL A 59 -14.57 13.46 -4.46
N ASN A 60 -15.86 13.24 -4.24
CA ASN A 60 -16.78 14.29 -3.85
C ASN A 60 -17.05 14.23 -2.34
N PHE A 61 -17.19 15.42 -1.74
CA PHE A 61 -17.41 15.59 -0.32
C PHE A 61 -18.78 16.24 -0.07
N ASN A 62 -19.42 15.90 1.04
CA ASN A 62 -20.59 16.61 1.52
C ASN A 62 -20.20 17.94 2.20
N LYS A 63 -21.22 18.68 2.66
CA LYS A 63 -21.05 19.97 3.36
C LYS A 63 -20.23 19.89 4.66
N ASP A 64 -20.18 18.72 5.30
CA ASP A 64 -19.44 18.48 6.55
C ASP A 64 -18.00 18.03 6.26
N GLY A 65 -17.64 17.96 4.98
CA GLY A 65 -16.34 17.52 4.51
C GLY A 65 -16.19 16.00 4.47
N ASP A 66 -17.22 15.19 4.76
CA ASP A 66 -17.09 13.74 4.67
C ASP A 66 -17.20 13.27 3.20
N PRO A 67 -16.36 12.32 2.75
CA PRO A 67 -16.44 11.78 1.40
C PRO A 67 -17.74 10.99 1.21
N VAL A 68 -18.37 11.10 0.04
CA VAL A 68 -19.70 10.51 -0.21
C VAL A 68 -19.77 9.64 -1.45
N ASP A 69 -19.11 10.02 -2.53
CA ASP A 69 -18.99 9.25 -3.77
C ASP A 69 -17.75 9.68 -4.57
N VAL A 70 -17.60 9.11 -5.76
CA VAL A 70 -16.54 9.46 -6.70
C VAL A 70 -17.09 9.69 -8.10
N GLU A 71 -16.41 10.57 -8.82
CA GLU A 71 -16.54 10.73 -10.27
C GLU A 71 -15.40 10.00 -10.96
N ARG A 72 -15.72 8.97 -11.75
CA ARG A 72 -14.73 8.22 -12.55
C ARG A 72 -14.23 9.08 -13.70
N LEU A 73 -12.91 9.21 -13.82
CA LEU A 73 -12.27 10.05 -14.84
C LEU A 73 -11.57 9.26 -15.95
N GLY A 74 -11.40 7.94 -15.77
CA GLY A 74 -10.82 7.04 -16.76
C GLY A 74 -9.76 6.10 -16.18
N ILE A 75 -8.77 5.77 -17.01
CA ILE A 75 -7.65 4.87 -16.70
C ILE A 75 -6.37 5.71 -16.57
N ALA A 76 -5.65 5.53 -15.46
CA ALA A 76 -4.34 6.14 -15.23
C ALA A 76 -3.21 5.28 -15.79
N LEU A 77 -3.27 3.95 -15.58
CA LEU A 77 -2.33 2.98 -16.15
C LEU A 77 -3.05 1.73 -16.63
N GLU A 78 -2.91 1.42 -17.91
CA GLU A 78 -3.23 0.11 -18.48
C GLU A 78 -1.96 -0.77 -18.47
N PRO A 79 -2.03 -2.11 -18.38
CA PRO A 79 -0.85 -2.94 -18.58
C PRO A 79 -0.33 -2.80 -20.03
N GLU A 80 0.88 -2.29 -20.17
CA GLU A 80 1.53 -2.07 -21.47
C GLU A 80 2.84 -2.86 -21.57
N MET A 81 3.53 -3.04 -20.44
CA MET A 81 4.89 -3.58 -20.38
C MET A 81 4.90 -5.09 -20.17
N ASP A 82 5.97 -5.76 -20.62
CA ASP A 82 6.14 -7.21 -20.47
C ASP A 82 6.14 -7.66 -18.99
N TYR A 83 6.67 -6.82 -18.10
CA TYR A 83 6.68 -7.08 -16.66
C TYR A 83 5.29 -6.89 -15.99
N GLU A 84 4.28 -6.46 -16.74
CA GLU A 84 2.89 -6.28 -16.28
C GLU A 84 1.94 -7.33 -16.86
N LYS A 85 2.39 -8.14 -17.84
CA LYS A 85 1.50 -9.03 -18.63
C LYS A 85 1.89 -10.48 -18.45
N ARG A 86 0.92 -11.35 -18.13
CA ARG A 86 1.16 -12.79 -18.03
C ARG A 86 0.85 -13.50 -19.35
N PRO A 87 1.57 -14.59 -19.69
CA PRO A 87 1.33 -15.34 -20.92
C PRO A 87 -0.08 -15.94 -21.05
N ASN A 88 -0.79 -16.13 -19.93
CA ASN A 88 -2.13 -16.71 -19.88
C ASN A 88 -3.26 -15.67 -20.08
N GLY A 89 -2.92 -14.41 -20.35
CA GLY A 89 -3.90 -13.33 -20.52
C GLY A 89 -4.29 -12.61 -19.23
N GLY A 90 -3.77 -13.01 -18.07
CA GLY A 90 -3.91 -12.28 -16.80
C GLY A 90 -2.76 -11.29 -16.55
N GLY A 91 -2.60 -10.90 -15.29
CA GLY A 91 -1.56 -9.96 -14.85
C GLY A 91 -2.09 -8.54 -14.71
N GLY A 92 -1.18 -7.59 -14.50
CA GLY A 92 -1.51 -6.18 -14.64
C GLY A 92 -0.81 -5.26 -13.65
N CYS A 93 -1.39 -4.08 -13.48
CA CYS A 93 -0.96 -3.06 -12.55
C CYS A 93 -1.86 -3.08 -11.32
N GLU A 94 -1.33 -3.49 -10.17
CA GLU A 94 -2.10 -3.78 -8.96
C GLU A 94 -1.72 -2.86 -7.78
N ASP A 95 -2.70 -2.60 -6.92
CA ASP A 95 -2.59 -2.00 -5.58
C ASP A 95 -1.66 -0.76 -5.51
N PRO A 96 -1.95 0.31 -6.25
CA PRO A 96 -1.07 1.47 -6.34
C PRO A 96 -0.99 2.24 -5.02
N ARG A 97 0.17 2.85 -4.77
CA ARG A 97 0.36 3.91 -3.76
C ARG A 97 0.99 5.11 -4.44
N ILE A 98 0.53 6.31 -4.10
CA ILE A 98 1.04 7.56 -4.69
C ILE A 98 1.52 8.47 -3.59
N THR A 99 2.67 9.09 -3.83
CA THR A 99 3.23 10.11 -2.93
C THR A 99 3.81 11.22 -3.78
N TYR A 100 3.52 12.48 -3.43
CA TYR A 100 4.32 13.59 -3.95
C TYR A 100 5.66 13.57 -3.23
N VAL A 101 6.73 13.28 -3.97
CA VAL A 101 8.08 13.16 -3.41
C VAL A 101 8.80 14.49 -3.63
N GLU A 102 8.88 15.31 -2.59
CA GLU A 102 9.36 16.70 -2.63
C GLU A 102 10.74 16.83 -3.31
N PRO A 103 11.78 16.01 -2.99
CA PRO A 103 13.08 16.12 -3.64
C PRO A 103 13.10 15.78 -5.13
N VAL A 104 12.07 15.10 -5.63
CA VAL A 104 11.91 14.74 -7.05
C VAL A 104 10.97 15.71 -7.76
N GLU A 105 10.17 16.47 -7.01
CA GLU A 105 9.14 17.38 -7.52
C GLU A 105 8.08 16.70 -8.41
N HIS A 106 7.78 15.43 -8.14
CA HIS A 106 6.80 14.64 -8.88
C HIS A 106 5.95 13.80 -7.93
N TYR A 107 4.73 13.48 -8.38
CA TYR A 107 3.98 12.36 -7.87
C TYR A 107 4.63 11.07 -8.36
N ILE A 108 4.98 10.19 -7.43
CA ILE A 108 5.50 8.87 -7.72
C ILE A 108 4.43 7.85 -7.34
N MET A 109 4.01 7.05 -8.32
CA MET A 109 3.15 5.90 -8.13
C MET A 109 4.02 4.65 -8.06
N THR A 110 3.98 3.96 -6.93
CA THR A 110 4.43 2.58 -6.83
C THR A 110 3.24 1.66 -7.04
N TYR A 111 3.44 0.56 -7.77
CA TYR A 111 2.41 -0.44 -7.98
C TYR A 111 3.04 -1.82 -8.08
N THR A 112 2.25 -2.84 -7.80
CA THR A 112 2.64 -4.22 -8.06
C THR A 112 2.41 -4.51 -9.54
N ALA A 113 3.47 -4.71 -10.30
CA ALA A 113 3.39 -5.24 -11.64
C ALA A 113 3.35 -6.78 -11.56
N TYR A 114 2.23 -7.36 -11.96
CA TYR A 114 2.02 -8.81 -11.91
C TYR A 114 2.29 -9.43 -13.28
N GLY A 115 3.56 -9.78 -13.50
CA GLY A 115 4.08 -10.27 -14.77
C GLY A 115 4.45 -11.76 -14.76
N PRO A 116 5.26 -12.22 -15.72
CA PRO A 116 5.64 -13.63 -15.85
C PRO A 116 6.49 -14.14 -14.68
N ASP A 117 7.29 -13.26 -14.08
CA ASP A 117 8.21 -13.58 -12.98
C ASP A 117 7.57 -13.39 -11.59
N GLY A 118 6.23 -13.29 -11.52
CA GLY A 118 5.50 -13.01 -10.29
C GLY A 118 5.34 -11.50 -10.03
N PRO A 119 4.80 -11.14 -8.85
CA PRO A 119 4.58 -9.75 -8.47
C PRO A 119 5.91 -9.03 -8.16
N ARG A 120 6.15 -7.93 -8.86
CA ARG A 120 7.31 -7.06 -8.66
C ARG A 120 6.85 -5.62 -8.46
N ILE A 121 7.65 -4.80 -7.79
CA ILE A 121 7.33 -3.38 -7.67
C ILE A 121 7.82 -2.63 -8.89
N ALA A 122 6.92 -1.89 -9.51
CA ALA A 122 7.20 -0.93 -10.57
C ALA A 122 6.89 0.50 -10.10
N MET A 123 7.43 1.47 -10.84
CA MET A 123 7.18 2.89 -10.60
C MET A 123 6.71 3.60 -11.86
N ALA A 124 5.83 4.58 -11.67
CA ALA A 124 5.51 5.61 -12.66
C ALA A 124 5.56 6.99 -12.00
N ARG A 125 5.81 8.05 -12.79
CA ARG A 125 5.80 9.43 -12.28
C ARG A 125 4.87 10.34 -13.06
N SER A 126 4.36 11.36 -12.39
CA SER A 126 3.49 12.38 -12.96
C SER A 126 3.72 13.75 -12.32
N LYS A 127 3.44 14.82 -13.07
CA LYS A 127 3.36 16.19 -12.53
C LYS A 127 1.93 16.63 -12.22
N ASP A 128 0.95 16.02 -12.87
CA ASP A 128 -0.44 16.50 -12.90
C ASP A 128 -1.45 15.47 -12.42
N LEU A 129 -1.03 14.22 -12.17
CA LEU A 129 -1.84 13.03 -11.85
C LEU A 129 -2.59 12.39 -13.02
N PHE A 130 -2.56 12.99 -14.21
CA PHE A 130 -3.28 12.51 -15.40
C PHE A 130 -2.35 11.89 -16.43
N THR A 131 -1.14 12.44 -16.56
CA THR A 131 -0.13 11.95 -17.51
C THR A 131 0.96 11.21 -16.74
N TRP A 132 1.19 9.94 -17.07
CA TRP A 132 2.13 9.07 -16.35
C TRP A 132 3.27 8.58 -17.25
N GLU A 133 4.50 8.73 -16.77
CA GLU A 133 5.70 8.13 -17.37
C GLU A 133 6.08 6.89 -16.57
N ARG A 134 6.07 5.69 -17.20
CA ARG A 134 6.56 4.46 -16.57
C ARG A 134 8.07 4.53 -16.41
N MET A 135 8.56 4.24 -15.21
CA MET A 135 9.97 4.26 -14.84
C MET A 135 10.60 2.86 -14.79
N GLY A 136 9.78 1.80 -14.89
CA GLY A 136 10.23 0.41 -14.85
C GLY A 136 10.17 -0.22 -13.47
N LEU A 137 10.73 -1.44 -13.37
CA LEU A 137 10.87 -2.17 -12.12
C LEU A 137 11.87 -1.49 -11.19
N ILE A 138 11.58 -1.54 -9.89
CA ILE A 138 12.52 -1.08 -8.86
C ILE A 138 13.72 -2.00 -8.81
N ASN A 139 14.92 -1.39 -8.77
CA ASN A 139 16.18 -2.09 -8.62
C ASN A 139 16.76 -1.87 -7.22
N TYR A 140 17.36 -2.93 -6.68
CA TYR A 140 18.00 -2.93 -5.37
C TYR A 140 19.48 -3.30 -5.49
N THR A 141 20.32 -2.73 -4.62
CA THR A 141 21.69 -3.21 -4.43
C THR A 141 21.68 -4.58 -3.77
N HIS A 142 22.70 -5.40 -4.02
CA HIS A 142 22.79 -6.72 -3.43
C HIS A 142 22.77 -6.67 -1.89
N TYR A 143 21.92 -7.47 -1.28
CA TYR A 143 21.80 -7.63 0.16
C TYR A 143 21.93 -9.11 0.52
N LYS A 144 23.00 -9.47 1.24
CA LYS A 144 23.42 -10.87 1.41
C LYS A 144 22.35 -11.86 1.90
N PRO A 145 21.36 -11.51 2.75
CA PRO A 145 20.34 -12.48 3.14
C PRO A 145 19.16 -12.58 2.16
N VAL A 146 18.88 -11.55 1.35
CA VAL A 146 17.73 -11.52 0.42
C VAL A 146 18.09 -10.78 -0.86
N ASP A 147 17.92 -11.43 -2.01
CA ASP A 147 18.01 -10.76 -3.30
C ASP A 147 16.64 -10.17 -3.70
N PHE A 148 16.41 -8.91 -3.32
CA PHE A 148 15.17 -8.19 -3.61
C PHE A 148 14.86 -8.05 -5.12
N ASN A 149 15.85 -8.24 -6.00
CA ASN A 149 15.63 -8.19 -7.44
C ASN A 149 15.07 -9.48 -8.02
N ASN A 150 15.09 -10.59 -7.26
CA ASN A 150 14.72 -11.93 -7.70
C ASN A 150 13.77 -12.61 -6.70
N VAL A 151 13.02 -11.81 -5.96
CA VAL A 151 11.96 -12.25 -5.06
C VAL A 151 10.71 -11.44 -5.37
N ASP A 152 9.57 -12.07 -5.18
CA ASP A 152 8.27 -11.41 -5.19
C ASP A 152 8.26 -10.27 -4.17
N ASP A 153 7.68 -9.12 -4.53
CA ASP A 153 7.69 -7.92 -3.68
C ASP A 153 6.44 -7.08 -3.97
N LYS A 154 5.84 -6.50 -2.92
CA LYS A 154 4.58 -5.75 -2.98
C LYS A 154 4.55 -4.63 -1.93
N ASP A 155 3.43 -3.90 -1.87
CA ASP A 155 3.10 -2.90 -0.85
C ASP A 155 4.10 -1.76 -0.71
N ALA A 156 4.69 -1.37 -1.83
CA ALA A 156 5.63 -0.27 -1.83
C ALA A 156 4.96 1.07 -1.66
N SER A 157 5.58 1.95 -0.88
CA SER A 157 5.19 3.35 -0.76
C SER A 157 6.38 4.22 -0.37
N PHE A 158 6.38 5.48 -0.80
CA PHE A 158 7.45 6.43 -0.51
C PHE A 158 7.13 7.27 0.72
N PHE A 159 8.18 7.71 1.40
CA PHE A 159 8.10 8.89 2.26
C PHE A 159 8.11 10.15 1.38
N PRO A 160 7.36 11.21 1.73
CA PRO A 160 7.20 12.38 0.87
C PRO A 160 8.41 13.33 0.86
N THR A 161 9.30 13.24 1.85
CA THR A 161 10.48 14.11 2.00
C THR A 161 11.76 13.30 2.02
N GLU A 162 12.91 13.96 1.84
CA GLU A 162 14.20 13.37 2.16
C GLU A 162 14.32 13.03 3.66
N LEU A 163 14.96 11.90 3.93
CA LEU A 163 15.23 11.38 5.26
C LEU A 163 16.66 10.84 5.33
N PRO A 164 17.33 10.92 6.49
CA PRO A 164 18.65 10.35 6.63
C PRO A 164 18.57 8.82 6.60
N SER A 165 19.38 8.21 5.75
CA SER A 165 19.62 6.76 5.76
C SER A 165 20.28 6.31 7.08
N PRO A 166 20.36 5.00 7.35
CA PRO A 166 21.11 4.46 8.48
C PRO A 166 22.60 4.88 8.51
N HIS A 167 23.14 5.29 7.36
CA HIS A 167 24.51 5.80 7.20
C HIS A 167 24.57 7.34 7.15
N HIS A 168 23.48 8.03 7.53
CA HIS A 168 23.38 9.49 7.64
C HIS A 168 23.47 10.30 6.33
N HIS A 169 23.38 9.65 5.17
CA HIS A 169 23.18 10.35 3.90
C HIS A 169 21.73 10.75 3.72
N GLN A 170 21.46 11.96 3.20
CA GLN A 170 20.11 12.32 2.75
C GLN A 170 19.65 11.38 1.64
N SER A 171 18.41 10.91 1.74
CA SER A 171 17.89 9.85 0.90
C SER A 171 16.39 9.96 0.76
N ILE A 172 15.85 9.41 -0.32
CA ILE A 172 14.44 9.08 -0.43
C ILE A 172 14.26 7.68 0.17
N ALA A 173 13.35 7.53 1.13
CA ALA A 173 13.04 6.25 1.76
C ALA A 173 11.77 5.64 1.15
N MET A 174 11.78 4.31 0.99
CA MET A 174 10.68 3.54 0.44
C MET A 174 10.41 2.32 1.32
N LEU A 175 9.15 2.12 1.68
CA LEU A 175 8.66 0.89 2.29
C LEU A 175 8.40 -0.15 1.20
N HIS A 176 8.56 -1.44 1.51
CA HIS A 176 8.18 -2.55 0.64
C HIS A 176 8.05 -3.85 1.45
N ARG A 177 7.54 -4.91 0.84
CA ARG A 177 7.34 -6.21 1.51
C ARG A 177 7.73 -7.34 0.55
N PRO A 178 8.95 -7.89 0.65
CA PRO A 178 9.31 -9.14 -0.02
C PRO A 178 8.39 -10.28 0.45
N LEU A 179 7.96 -11.11 -0.48
CA LEU A 179 7.17 -12.32 -0.24
C LEU A 179 8.11 -13.52 -0.20
N PHE A 180 7.82 -14.47 0.69
CA PHE A 180 8.61 -15.70 0.82
C PHE A 180 7.71 -16.91 0.61
N ALA A 181 8.26 -18.01 0.10
CA ALA A 181 7.51 -19.14 -0.47
C ALA A 181 6.57 -19.89 0.50
N GLU A 182 6.53 -19.56 1.78
CA GLU A 182 5.72 -20.25 2.80
C GLU A 182 4.44 -19.49 3.24
N SER A 183 4.13 -18.36 2.63
CA SER A 183 3.10 -17.41 3.14
C SER A 183 2.09 -16.91 2.10
N ILE A 184 1.97 -17.59 0.96
CA ILE A 184 1.05 -17.24 -0.12
C ILE A 184 -0.30 -17.97 0.07
N PRO A 185 -1.43 -17.24 0.22
CA PRO A 185 -2.78 -17.79 0.35
C PRO A 185 -3.32 -18.53 -0.88
N ASP A 186 -3.04 -18.06 -2.09
CA ASP A 186 -3.57 -18.62 -3.34
C ASP A 186 -2.54 -18.51 -4.47
N GLU A 187 -2.21 -19.68 -5.03
CA GLU A 187 -1.54 -19.97 -6.31
C GLU A 187 -0.67 -18.89 -7.00
N THR A 188 0.66 -19.03 -6.96
CA THR A 188 1.49 -19.48 -8.11
C THR A 188 2.98 -19.48 -7.76
N VAL A 189 3.57 -20.67 -7.66
CA VAL A 189 4.78 -21.15 -8.35
C VAL A 189 5.21 -22.45 -7.66
N LYS A 190 5.01 -23.57 -8.39
CA LYS A 190 5.82 -24.78 -8.17
C LYS A 190 7.27 -24.40 -8.42
N LEU A 191 8.15 -24.43 -7.42
CA LEU A 191 9.57 -24.67 -7.64
C LEU A 191 10.21 -25.32 -6.41
N ALA A 192 11.15 -26.20 -6.73
CA ALA A 192 11.60 -27.31 -5.91
C ALA A 192 12.50 -26.94 -4.72
N ASP A 193 12.46 -27.86 -3.75
CA ASP A 193 13.50 -28.30 -2.81
C ASP A 193 14.78 -27.45 -2.71
N ASN A 194 15.12 -27.10 -1.46
CA ASN A 194 16.41 -26.58 -0.97
C ASN A 194 16.61 -25.06 -0.87
N ARG A 195 15.58 -24.29 -0.47
CA ARG A 195 15.83 -23.01 0.21
C ARG A 195 15.46 -23.16 1.68
N LYS A 196 16.48 -23.11 2.55
CA LYS A 196 16.30 -23.04 4.01
C LYS A 196 15.36 -21.87 4.31
N ILE A 197 14.19 -22.22 4.83
CA ILE A 197 13.19 -21.36 5.48
C ILE A 197 13.88 -20.14 6.09
N ASP A 198 13.68 -18.95 5.51
CA ASP A 198 14.15 -17.74 6.16
C ASP A 198 13.25 -17.49 7.39
N LYS A 199 13.89 -17.15 8.51
CA LYS A 199 13.24 -16.93 9.82
C LYS A 199 12.38 -15.66 9.84
N GLN A 200 12.28 -14.97 8.71
CA GLN A 200 11.60 -13.69 8.55
C GLN A 200 10.29 -13.96 7.82
N LYS A 201 9.19 -14.05 8.58
CA LYS A 201 7.82 -13.98 8.03
C LYS A 201 7.70 -12.77 7.10
N GLU A 202 6.74 -12.73 6.17
CA GLU A 202 6.53 -11.54 5.34
C GLU A 202 6.39 -10.29 6.20
N SER A 203 7.36 -9.39 6.04
CA SER A 203 7.69 -8.30 6.95
C SER A 203 7.80 -7.00 6.17
N ILE A 204 7.59 -5.87 6.84
CA ILE A 204 7.77 -4.56 6.22
C ILE A 204 9.26 -4.23 6.23
N TRP A 205 9.81 -3.89 5.06
CA TRP A 205 11.17 -3.43 4.88
C TRP A 205 11.20 -1.96 4.50
N ILE A 206 12.32 -1.31 4.81
CA ILE A 206 12.62 0.05 4.37
C ILE A 206 13.96 0.06 3.62
N SER A 207 13.96 0.69 2.45
CA SER A 207 15.08 0.83 1.55
C SER A 207 15.27 2.29 1.13
N TYR A 208 16.50 2.67 0.76
CA TYR A 208 16.88 4.08 0.58
C TYR A 208 17.55 4.33 -0.76
N PHE A 209 17.17 5.41 -1.42
CA PHE A 209 17.87 5.96 -2.57
C PHE A 209 18.64 7.23 -2.16
N ASN A 210 19.97 7.18 -2.22
CA ASN A 210 20.82 8.29 -1.77
C ASN A 210 20.70 9.51 -2.70
N LEU A 211 20.34 10.65 -2.14
CA LEU A 211 20.37 11.94 -2.82
C LEU A 211 21.80 12.49 -2.75
N ARG A 212 22.57 12.33 -3.83
CA ARG A 212 23.95 12.83 -3.92
C ARG A 212 23.99 14.05 -4.81
N GLU A 213 24.65 15.10 -4.35
CA GLU A 213 24.91 16.29 -5.14
C GLU A 213 25.63 15.94 -6.45
N GLY A 214 25.19 16.52 -7.57
CA GLY A 214 25.73 16.26 -8.90
C GLY A 214 25.41 14.87 -9.48
N LYS A 215 24.49 14.11 -8.86
CA LYS A 215 23.93 12.86 -9.41
C LYS A 215 22.48 13.06 -9.82
N ASP A 216 22.02 12.19 -10.72
CA ASP A 216 20.61 12.13 -11.10
C ASP A 216 19.77 11.70 -9.88
N THR A 217 18.88 12.59 -9.44
CA THR A 217 17.93 12.38 -8.34
C THR A 217 16.51 12.14 -8.82
N SER A 218 16.29 12.03 -10.13
CA SER A 218 14.97 11.91 -10.75
C SER A 218 14.27 10.57 -10.52
N LEU A 219 14.92 9.66 -9.78
CA LEU A 219 14.60 8.24 -9.59
C LEU A 219 14.68 7.36 -10.85
N LYS A 220 15.02 7.95 -12.00
CA LYS A 220 15.28 7.17 -13.22
C LYS A 220 16.49 6.27 -12.98
N ASP A 221 16.34 4.97 -13.29
CA ASP A 221 17.35 3.95 -13.03
C ASP A 221 17.79 3.85 -11.55
N ALA A 222 16.92 4.26 -10.61
CA ALA A 222 17.21 4.24 -9.18
C ALA A 222 17.62 2.84 -8.70
N LYS A 223 18.69 2.80 -7.90
CA LYS A 223 19.13 1.60 -7.17
C LYS A 223 19.02 1.85 -5.67
N PHE A 224 18.02 1.21 -5.06
CA PHE A 224 17.77 1.30 -3.63
C PHE A 224 18.80 0.48 -2.84
N THR A 225 19.18 0.98 -1.68
CA THR A 225 20.22 0.42 -0.82
C THR A 225 19.88 0.58 0.66
N SER A 226 20.79 0.24 1.56
CA SER A 226 20.63 0.38 3.03
C SER A 226 19.36 -0.27 3.57
N HIS A 227 19.07 -1.47 3.08
CA HIS A 227 17.87 -2.23 3.40
C HIS A 227 17.80 -2.59 4.88
N HIS A 228 16.63 -2.42 5.49
CA HIS A 228 16.38 -2.73 6.88
C HIS A 228 14.99 -3.35 7.05
N CYS A 229 14.90 -4.47 7.76
CA CYS A 229 13.62 -5.04 8.18
C CYS A 229 13.02 -4.10 9.24
N LEU A 230 12.02 -3.32 8.86
CA LEU A 230 11.39 -2.30 9.70
C LEU A 230 10.51 -2.95 10.78
N ALA A 231 9.66 -3.89 10.38
CA ALA A 231 8.71 -4.52 11.27
C ALA A 231 8.47 -5.97 10.85
N GLN A 232 8.37 -6.86 11.84
CA GLN A 232 7.92 -8.24 11.69
C GLN A 232 6.56 -8.43 12.37
N PRO A 233 5.80 -9.48 12.05
CA PRO A 233 4.66 -9.94 12.85
C PRO A 233 5.03 -10.15 14.33
N ILE A 234 4.38 -9.44 15.27
CA ILE A 234 4.62 -9.64 16.71
C ILE A 234 3.32 -9.87 17.51
N TYR A 235 2.17 -9.40 17.02
CA TYR A 235 0.88 -9.58 17.70
C TYR A 235 0.03 -10.71 17.09
N PRO A 236 -0.93 -11.29 17.84
CA PRO A 236 -1.75 -12.41 17.36
C PRO A 236 -2.53 -12.11 16.08
N TRP A 237 -3.10 -10.90 15.94
CA TRP A 237 -3.94 -10.52 14.80
C TRP A 237 -3.17 -10.33 13.49
N GLU A 238 -1.85 -10.27 13.57
CA GLU A 238 -0.93 -10.03 12.46
C GLU A 238 0.12 -11.15 12.34
N ASN A 239 -0.14 -12.32 12.93
CA ASN A 239 0.86 -13.34 13.20
C ASN A 239 1.39 -14.08 11.96
N LEU A 240 0.70 -14.03 10.83
CA LEU A 240 1.14 -14.67 9.58
C LEU A 240 2.06 -13.74 8.80
N LYS A 241 1.57 -12.52 8.54
CA LYS A 241 2.25 -11.50 7.75
C LYS A 241 1.74 -10.11 8.03
N ILE A 242 2.58 -9.14 7.69
CA ILE A 242 2.23 -7.71 7.66
C ILE A 242 2.75 -7.06 6.38
N GLY A 243 2.13 -5.96 5.96
CA GLY A 243 2.59 -5.17 4.83
C GLY A 243 2.24 -3.70 4.97
N GLY A 244 2.97 -2.87 4.23
CA GLY A 244 2.68 -1.44 4.15
C GLY A 244 1.27 -1.21 3.62
N GLY A 245 0.57 -0.23 4.21
CA GLY A 245 -0.73 0.19 3.74
C GLY A 245 -0.64 1.44 2.90
N ALA A 246 -1.11 2.55 3.47
CA ALA A 246 -1.00 3.87 2.89
C ALA A 246 0.41 4.46 3.06
N PRO A 247 0.83 5.38 2.16
CA PRO A 247 2.06 6.15 2.34
C PRO A 247 2.15 6.82 3.72
N PRO A 248 3.33 6.87 4.36
CA PRO A 248 3.48 7.48 5.68
C PRO A 248 3.14 8.98 5.69
N VAL A 249 2.27 9.40 6.62
CA VAL A 249 1.87 10.80 6.80
C VAL A 249 2.56 11.39 8.03
N LEU A 250 3.17 12.57 7.89
CA LEU A 250 3.78 13.24 9.03
C LEU A 250 2.71 13.80 9.98
N THR A 251 2.85 13.49 11.26
CA THR A 251 1.97 13.96 12.34
C THR A 251 2.78 14.60 13.47
N LYS A 252 2.09 15.11 14.50
CA LYS A 252 2.73 15.61 15.74
C LYS A 252 3.57 14.56 16.46
N HIS A 253 3.27 13.26 16.28
CA HIS A 253 3.97 12.15 16.95
C HIS A 253 5.09 11.53 16.11
N GLY A 254 5.16 11.85 14.82
CA GLY A 254 6.07 11.22 13.87
C GLY A 254 5.35 10.79 12.59
N TRP A 255 5.95 9.88 11.83
CA TRP A 255 5.35 9.33 10.61
C TRP A 255 4.30 8.29 10.99
N LEU A 256 3.03 8.62 10.75
CA LEU A 256 1.93 7.68 10.89
C LEU A 256 1.90 6.78 9.66
N MET A 257 1.87 5.47 9.89
CA MET A 257 1.69 4.44 8.87
C MET A 257 0.52 3.56 9.27
N VAL A 258 -0.54 3.56 8.46
CA VAL A 258 -1.58 2.53 8.55
C VAL A 258 -1.07 1.32 7.77
N TYR A 259 -1.13 0.15 8.37
CA TYR A 259 -0.59 -1.08 7.80
C TYR A 259 -1.59 -2.21 7.96
N HIS A 260 -1.48 -3.26 7.15
CA HIS A 260 -2.32 -4.45 7.33
C HIS A 260 -1.55 -5.56 8.05
N GLY A 261 -2.29 -6.35 8.80
CA GLY A 261 -1.84 -7.59 9.41
C GLY A 261 -2.81 -8.71 9.11
N VAL A 262 -2.26 -9.92 9.01
CA VAL A 262 -3.00 -11.11 8.61
C VAL A 262 -2.86 -12.20 9.65
N GLN A 263 -3.99 -12.83 9.95
CA GLN A 263 -4.09 -14.03 10.76
C GLN A 263 -4.94 -15.08 10.03
N ASN A 264 -4.89 -16.32 10.51
CA ASN A 264 -5.88 -17.33 10.11
C ASN A 264 -7.27 -16.89 10.59
N ASP A 265 -8.25 -17.04 9.72
CA ASP A 265 -9.65 -16.88 10.10
C ASP A 265 -10.10 -18.02 11.03
N LYS A 266 -11.15 -17.78 11.82
CA LYS A 266 -11.69 -18.77 12.76
C LYS A 266 -12.17 -20.05 12.07
N ASP A 267 -12.66 -19.93 10.84
CA ASP A 267 -13.15 -21.05 10.05
C ASP A 267 -12.06 -21.66 9.12
N SER A 268 -10.80 -21.24 9.29
CA SER A 268 -9.68 -21.75 8.51
C SER A 268 -9.37 -23.21 8.87
N THR A 269 -9.25 -24.06 7.85
CA THR A 269 -8.79 -25.45 8.00
C THR A 269 -7.50 -25.66 7.21
N LYS A 270 -6.85 -26.82 7.38
CA LYS A 270 -5.65 -27.15 6.59
C LYS A 270 -5.94 -27.29 5.10
N ASP A 271 -7.11 -27.82 4.76
CA ASP A 271 -7.53 -28.09 3.37
C ASP A 271 -8.25 -26.91 2.72
N ASN A 272 -8.68 -25.93 3.53
CA ASN A 272 -9.29 -24.69 3.08
C ASN A 272 -8.79 -23.53 3.96
N PRO A 273 -7.55 -23.06 3.72
CA PRO A 273 -7.00 -21.95 4.49
C PRO A 273 -7.82 -20.69 4.23
N LYS A 274 -8.21 -20.02 5.31
CA LYS A 274 -8.93 -18.75 5.26
C LYS A 274 -8.18 -17.74 6.10
N PHE A 275 -8.17 -16.50 5.65
CA PHE A 275 -7.40 -15.44 6.28
C PHE A 275 -8.30 -14.27 6.65
N CYS A 276 -7.89 -13.53 7.67
CA CYS A 276 -8.53 -12.29 8.08
C CYS A 276 -7.50 -11.17 7.99
N TYR A 277 -7.76 -10.17 7.15
CA TYR A 277 -6.93 -8.98 6.98
C TYR A 277 -7.53 -7.84 7.79
N SER A 278 -6.75 -7.30 8.71
CA SER A 278 -7.12 -6.17 9.58
C SER A 278 -6.11 -5.03 9.43
N ALA A 279 -6.49 -3.83 9.85
CA ALA A 279 -5.61 -2.67 9.84
C ALA A 279 -5.08 -2.35 11.24
N GLY A 280 -3.80 -2.00 11.33
CA GLY A 280 -3.16 -1.42 12.51
C GLY A 280 -2.50 -0.09 12.19
N VAL A 281 -1.88 0.53 13.20
CA VAL A 281 -1.10 1.76 13.02
C VAL A 281 0.27 1.64 13.66
N MET A 282 1.28 2.19 12.98
CA MET A 282 2.60 2.46 13.54
C MET A 282 2.88 3.96 13.49
N ILE A 283 3.63 4.44 14.48
CA ILE A 283 4.23 5.76 14.48
C ILE A 283 5.73 5.57 14.42
N LEU A 284 6.36 6.03 13.34
CA LEU A 284 7.79 5.97 13.14
C LEU A 284 8.42 7.31 13.50
N SER A 285 9.68 7.29 13.95
CA SER A 285 10.39 8.53 14.30
C SER A 285 10.55 9.44 13.08
N LYS A 286 10.19 10.72 13.26
CA LYS A 286 10.32 11.77 12.23
C LYS A 286 11.71 11.81 11.60
N LYS A 287 12.76 11.66 12.41
CA LYS A 287 14.18 11.78 11.97
C LYS A 287 14.83 10.45 11.62
N ARG A 288 14.27 9.33 12.10
CA ARG A 288 14.87 8.00 11.99
C ARG A 288 13.74 7.00 11.71
N PRO A 289 13.22 6.93 10.48
CA PRO A 289 12.01 6.15 10.16
C PRO A 289 12.16 4.65 10.45
N GLN A 290 13.38 4.13 10.59
CA GLN A 290 13.63 2.77 11.06
C GLN A 290 13.28 2.52 12.54
N LYS A 291 13.03 3.58 13.32
CA LYS A 291 12.64 3.48 14.74
C LYS A 291 11.14 3.61 14.88
N ILE A 292 10.47 2.51 15.25
CA ILE A 292 9.07 2.49 15.66
C ILE A 292 8.97 3.13 17.05
N LEU A 293 8.14 4.17 17.18
CA LEU A 293 7.82 4.86 18.44
C LEU A 293 6.56 4.29 19.09
N TYR A 294 5.60 3.86 18.28
CA TYR A 294 4.35 3.22 18.72
C TYR A 294 3.88 2.24 17.64
N ARG A 295 3.23 1.16 18.08
CA ARG A 295 2.57 0.17 17.21
C ARG A 295 1.38 -0.38 17.97
N SER A 296 0.19 -0.28 17.39
CA SER A 296 -1.03 -0.76 18.03
C SER A 296 -0.97 -2.27 18.30
N ALA A 297 -1.17 -2.66 19.56
CA ALA A 297 -1.22 -4.06 19.97
C ALA A 297 -2.45 -4.80 19.39
N GLU A 298 -3.56 -4.07 19.24
CA GLU A 298 -4.81 -4.55 18.64
C GLU A 298 -5.05 -3.86 17.28
N PRO A 299 -5.84 -4.46 16.38
CA PRO A 299 -6.24 -3.83 15.13
C PRO A 299 -7.13 -2.61 15.40
N ILE A 300 -6.94 -1.55 14.61
CA ILE A 300 -7.73 -0.32 14.65
C ILE A 300 -8.96 -0.38 13.73
N LEU A 301 -8.98 -1.37 12.81
CA LEU A 301 -10.12 -1.73 11.97
C LEU A 301 -10.06 -3.24 11.68
N VAL A 302 -11.16 -3.93 11.93
CA VAL A 302 -11.36 -5.36 11.58
C VAL A 302 -12.54 -5.49 10.62
N PRO A 303 -12.58 -6.52 9.75
CA PRO A 303 -13.76 -6.81 8.95
C PRO A 303 -14.99 -7.03 9.83
N ASP A 304 -16.01 -6.20 9.63
CA ASP A 304 -17.25 -6.25 10.42
C ASP A 304 -18.50 -6.17 9.55
N LEU A 305 -18.50 -5.29 8.55
CA LEU A 305 -19.63 -5.17 7.63
C LEU A 305 -19.73 -6.38 6.70
N ALA A 306 -20.94 -6.70 6.24
CA ALA A 306 -21.16 -7.77 5.26
C ALA A 306 -20.28 -7.57 4.00
N ALA A 307 -20.12 -6.33 3.55
CA ALA A 307 -19.28 -5.97 2.42
C ALA A 307 -17.76 -6.12 2.67
N GLU A 308 -17.31 -6.31 3.91
CA GLU A 308 -15.91 -6.60 4.27
C GLU A 308 -15.70 -8.10 4.51
N LYS A 309 -16.79 -8.84 4.74
CA LYS A 309 -16.79 -10.28 5.04
C LYS A 309 -17.09 -11.13 3.80
N ILE A 310 -17.80 -10.59 2.82
CA ILE A 310 -18.28 -11.30 1.63
C ILE A 310 -17.85 -10.55 0.38
N GLY A 311 -17.11 -11.25 -0.48
CA GLY A 311 -16.57 -10.78 -1.76
C GLY A 311 -15.72 -11.88 -2.39
N ILE A 312 -14.84 -11.54 -3.34
CA ILE A 312 -13.91 -12.51 -3.95
C ILE A 312 -13.00 -13.13 -2.88
N VAL A 313 -12.49 -12.30 -1.97
CA VAL A 313 -11.77 -12.73 -0.77
C VAL A 313 -12.48 -12.17 0.44
N GLY A 314 -13.17 -13.04 1.19
CA GLY A 314 -13.86 -12.64 2.41
C GLY A 314 -12.92 -12.21 3.55
N ASN A 315 -13.46 -11.48 4.52
CA ASN A 315 -12.79 -11.02 5.73
C ASN A 315 -11.56 -10.13 5.46
N VAL A 316 -11.73 -9.10 4.62
CA VAL A 316 -10.66 -8.17 4.24
C VAL A 316 -11.04 -6.73 4.52
N VAL A 317 -10.19 -6.05 5.31
CA VAL A 317 -10.00 -4.60 5.25
C VAL A 317 -8.54 -4.29 4.91
N PHE A 318 -8.31 -3.65 3.77
CA PHE A 318 -6.96 -3.45 3.23
C PHE A 318 -6.65 -1.95 3.03
N PRO A 319 -6.02 -1.27 4.01
CA PRO A 319 -5.82 0.18 3.98
C PRO A 319 -4.69 0.58 3.01
N THR A 320 -5.00 1.35 1.97
CA THR A 320 -4.01 1.68 0.90
C THR A 320 -3.83 3.16 0.65
N GLY A 321 -4.72 4.00 1.16
CA GLY A 321 -4.58 5.45 1.03
C GLY A 321 -5.09 6.21 2.24
N THR A 322 -4.52 7.39 2.46
CA THR A 322 -4.86 8.29 3.57
C THR A 322 -4.93 9.73 3.08
N ASP A 323 -5.87 10.51 3.62
CA ASP A 323 -5.96 11.96 3.41
C ASP A 323 -6.00 12.69 4.76
N ARG A 324 -5.04 13.61 4.97
CA ARG A 324 -5.05 14.49 6.15
C ARG A 324 -5.89 15.71 5.85
N ARG A 325 -6.87 16.00 6.70
CA ARG A 325 -7.94 16.96 6.42
C ARG A 325 -7.57 18.41 6.79
N ASP A 326 -6.40 18.84 6.33
CA ASP A 326 -5.93 20.22 6.46
C ASP A 326 -6.83 21.20 5.69
N ASP A 327 -7.43 20.73 4.59
CA ASP A 327 -8.33 21.50 3.71
C ASP A 327 -9.56 22.07 4.42
N ILE A 328 -10.03 21.37 5.46
CA ILE A 328 -11.16 21.80 6.29
C ILE A 328 -10.73 22.19 7.71
N GLY A 329 -9.44 22.45 7.93
CA GLY A 329 -8.90 22.88 9.22
C GLY A 329 -8.89 21.79 10.29
N GLN A 330 -8.90 20.51 9.90
CA GLN A 330 -8.87 19.34 10.80
C GLN A 330 -7.56 18.54 10.62
N PRO A 331 -6.39 19.09 10.99
CA PRO A 331 -5.09 18.45 10.75
C PRO A 331 -4.87 17.16 11.57
N ASN A 332 -5.67 16.93 12.62
CA ASN A 332 -5.64 15.70 13.39
C ASN A 332 -6.54 14.60 12.81
N ARG A 333 -7.42 14.94 11.86
CA ARG A 333 -8.29 13.98 11.19
C ARG A 333 -7.56 13.36 10.00
N ILE A 334 -7.53 12.03 9.98
CA ILE A 334 -7.05 11.23 8.86
C ILE A 334 -8.19 10.38 8.34
N ASP A 335 -8.57 10.59 7.08
CA ASP A 335 -9.46 9.69 6.35
C ASP A 335 -8.61 8.56 5.73
N VAL A 336 -9.04 7.31 5.88
CA VAL A 336 -8.37 6.10 5.41
C VAL A 336 -9.27 5.41 4.40
N TYR A 337 -8.75 5.21 3.21
CA TYR A 337 -9.41 4.52 2.10
C TYR A 337 -8.87 3.09 2.03
N TYR A 338 -9.77 2.11 2.00
CA TYR A 338 -9.41 0.70 2.16
C TYR A 338 -10.24 -0.21 1.25
N GLY A 339 -9.62 -1.28 0.76
CA GLY A 339 -10.32 -2.37 0.08
C GLY A 339 -11.19 -3.17 1.05
N MET A 340 -12.38 -3.56 0.61
CA MET A 340 -13.36 -4.36 1.35
C MET A 340 -13.61 -5.66 0.59
N ALA A 341 -13.28 -6.79 1.21
CA ALA A 341 -13.51 -8.15 0.69
C ALA A 341 -13.04 -8.42 -0.75
N ASP A 342 -11.99 -7.75 -1.22
CA ASP A 342 -11.56 -7.75 -2.63
C ASP A 342 -12.74 -7.58 -3.62
N ASP A 343 -13.60 -6.60 -3.34
CA ASP A 343 -14.75 -6.27 -4.20
C ASP A 343 -14.96 -4.76 -4.37
N ARG A 344 -14.82 -3.99 -3.29
CA ARG A 344 -15.16 -2.56 -3.26
C ARG A 344 -14.26 -1.74 -2.35
N ILE A 345 -14.47 -0.42 -2.31
CA ILE A 345 -13.66 0.52 -1.51
C ILE A 345 -14.53 1.16 -0.42
N GLY A 346 -14.03 1.12 0.80
CA GLY A 346 -14.58 1.81 1.97
C GLY A 346 -13.73 3.01 2.39
N VAL A 347 -14.33 3.86 3.21
CA VAL A 347 -13.64 4.96 3.90
C VAL A 347 -13.95 4.91 5.37
N ALA A 348 -12.93 5.11 6.20
CA ALA A 348 -13.06 5.30 7.63
C ALA A 348 -12.21 6.50 8.07
N LYS A 349 -12.54 7.16 9.18
CA LYS A 349 -11.75 8.25 9.75
C LYS A 349 -11.21 7.90 11.12
N MET A 350 -10.06 8.47 11.45
CA MET A 350 -9.52 8.47 12.81
C MET A 350 -9.05 9.88 13.17
N GLU A 351 -9.04 10.15 14.47
CA GLU A 351 -8.40 11.33 15.03
C GLU A 351 -7.04 10.94 15.61
N ILE A 352 -6.01 11.76 15.34
CA ILE A 352 -4.69 11.61 15.95
C ILE A 352 -4.82 12.03 17.43
N PRO A 353 -4.58 11.11 18.39
CA PRO A 353 -4.76 11.41 19.80
C PRO A 353 -3.75 12.45 20.28
N GLU A 354 -4.08 13.18 21.35
CA GLU A 354 -3.17 14.16 21.94
C GLU A 354 -1.86 13.54 22.42
N ASN A 355 -1.92 12.35 23.00
CA ASN A 355 -0.75 11.57 23.43
C ASN A 355 -0.81 10.18 22.82
N LEU A 356 0.35 9.57 22.59
CA LEU A 356 0.44 8.19 22.15
C LEU A 356 -0.06 7.25 23.26
N PRO A 357 -0.91 6.25 22.94
CA PRO A 357 -1.31 5.21 23.89
C PRO A 357 -0.10 4.49 24.51
N GLU A 358 -0.25 4.09 25.78
CA GLU A 358 0.66 3.13 26.40
C GLU A 358 0.43 1.76 25.74
N ASN A 359 1.52 1.05 25.46
CA ASN A 359 1.49 -0.30 24.87
C ASN A 359 1.38 -1.37 25.94
#